data_AF-A0A397Y464-F1
#
_entry.id   AF-A0A397Y464-F1
#
_cell.length_a   1.000
_cell.length_b   1.000
_cell.length_c   1.000
_cell.angle_alpha   90.00
_cell.angle_beta   90.00
_cell.angle_gamma   90.00
#
_symmetry.space_group_name_H-M   'P 1'
#
loop_
_entity.id
_entity.type
_entity.pdbx_description
1 polymer ?
#
loop_
_entity_poly.entity_id
_entity_poly.type
_entity_poly.pdbx_seq_one_letter_code
_entity_poly.pdbx_strand_id
1 'polypeptide(L)'
;MATYDWKTQLSFITRQKIVNKILDTLKKVIPLSGQEGINELWRIAVRFEEKVFRGAANRTDYLRKISLKMLTLEGRRYNAPGSSSSIPADNNTRALEVDMGK
;
A
#
# COMPACT_ATOMS: atom_id res chain seq x y z
N MET A 1 -21.01 -31.49 12.15
CA MET A 1 -21.45 -30.09 12.14
C MET A 1 -21.02 -29.48 10.82
N ALA A 2 -21.98 -29.09 9.97
CA ALA A 2 -21.67 -28.49 8.67
C ALA A 2 -20.82 -27.24 8.91
N THR A 3 -19.60 -27.23 8.39
CA THR A 3 -18.76 -26.04 8.33
C THR A 3 -19.54 -25.01 7.52
N TYR A 4 -20.15 -24.04 8.20
CA TYR A 4 -20.90 -22.96 7.59
C TYR A 4 -19.97 -22.19 6.64
N ASP A 5 -20.08 -22.46 5.35
CA ASP A 5 -19.12 -21.99 4.37
C ASP A 5 -19.30 -20.49 4.16
N TRP A 6 -18.41 -19.70 4.75
CA TRP A 6 -18.45 -18.24 4.72
C TRP A 6 -18.42 -17.67 3.30
N LYS A 7 -17.98 -18.45 2.30
CA LYS A 7 -17.96 -18.05 0.89
C LYS A 7 -19.37 -17.98 0.32
N THR A 8 -20.29 -18.83 0.80
CA THR A 8 -21.70 -18.82 0.39
C THR A 8 -22.48 -17.62 0.93
N GLN A 9 -21.97 -16.97 1.99
CA GLN A 9 -22.58 -15.76 2.57
C GLN A 9 -22.08 -14.46 1.95
N LEU A 10 -20.95 -14.48 1.24
CA LEU A 10 -20.45 -13.28 0.58
C LEU A 10 -21.17 -13.08 -0.74
N SER A 11 -22.17 -12.20 -0.74
CA SER A 11 -22.82 -11.75 -1.97
C SER A 11 -21.80 -11.20 -2.97
N PHE A 12 -22.01 -11.51 -4.25
CA PHE A 12 -21.24 -10.97 -5.37
C PHE A 12 -21.10 -9.44 -5.30
N ILE A 13 -22.17 -8.75 -4.88
CA ILE A 13 -22.19 -7.29 -4.72
C ILE A 13 -21.18 -6.82 -3.68
N THR A 14 -21.01 -7.57 -2.58
CA THR A 14 -20.02 -7.24 -1.53
C THR A 14 -18.60 -7.41 -2.06
N ARG A 15 -18.34 -8.49 -2.80
CA ARG A 15 -17.02 -8.73 -3.41
C ARG A 15 -16.67 -7.66 -4.45
N GLN A 16 -17.64 -7.26 -5.28
CA GLN A 16 -17.47 -6.18 -6.24
C GLN A 16 -17.14 -4.84 -5.57
N LYS A 17 -17.79 -4.51 -4.44
CA LYS A 17 -17.43 -3.31 -3.66
C LYS A 17 -15.98 -3.33 -3.17
N ILE A 18 -15.46 -4.51 -2.81
CA ILE A 18 -14.07 -4.69 -2.40
C ILE A 18 -13.13 -4.50 -3.59
N VAL A 19 -13.42 -5.12 -4.75
CA VAL A 19 -12.66 -4.91 -6.00
C VAL A 19 -12.59 -3.42 -6.37
N ASN A 20 -13.70 -2.70 -6.27
CA ASN A 20 -13.73 -1.26 -6.57
C ASN A 20 -12.87 -0.45 -5.60
N LYS A 21 -12.84 -0.80 -4.31
CA LYS A 21 -11.94 -0.17 -3.33
C LYS A 21 -10.47 -0.45 -3.67
N ILE A 22 -10.15 -1.68 -4.06
CA ILE A 22 -8.79 -2.05 -4.48
C ILE A 22 -8.36 -1.26 -5.71
N LEU A 23 -9.24 -1.14 -6.70
CA LEU A 23 -8.99 -0.36 -7.91
C LEU A 23 -8.71 1.12 -7.59
N ASP A 24 -9.52 1.73 -6.72
CA ASP A 24 -9.34 3.11 -6.29
C ASP A 24 -7.96 3.31 -5.62
N THR A 25 -7.56 2.41 -4.73
CA THR A 25 -6.22 2.43 -4.12
C THR A 25 -5.12 2.29 -5.17
N LEU A 26 -5.26 1.37 -6.13
CA LEU A 26 -4.28 1.18 -7.20
C LEU A 26 -4.13 2.44 -8.06
N LYS A 27 -5.24 3.11 -8.40
CA LYS A 27 -5.23 4.37 -9.17
C LYS A 27 -4.51 5.51 -8.45
N LYS A 28 -4.52 5.51 -7.11
CA LYS A 28 -3.83 6.52 -6.29
C LYS A 28 -2.33 6.30 -6.20
N VAL A 29 -1.89 5.03 -6.20
CA VAL A 29 -0.48 4.68 -5.97
C VAL A 29 0.31 4.47 -7.27
N ILE A 30 -0.36 4.11 -8.36
CA ILE A 30 0.24 3.86 -9.67
C ILE A 30 -0.07 5.03 -10.61
N PRO A 31 0.95 5.71 -11.19
CA PRO A 31 0.71 6.72 -12.22
C PRO A 31 0.06 6.05 -13.44
N LEU A 32 -1.09 6.58 -13.88
CA LEU A 32 -1.88 6.00 -14.97
C LEU A 32 -1.31 6.41 -16.33
N SER A 33 -1.15 5.44 -17.23
CA SER A 33 -0.72 5.68 -18.62
C SER A 33 -1.90 5.84 -19.62
N GLY A 34 -3.12 6.11 -19.14
CA GLY A 34 -4.33 6.25 -19.96
C GLY A 34 -5.38 5.15 -19.72
N GLN A 35 -6.34 5.00 -20.66
CA GLN A 35 -7.47 4.08 -20.53
C GLN A 35 -7.05 2.60 -20.44
N GLU A 36 -5.99 2.22 -21.17
CA GLU A 36 -5.40 0.87 -21.12
C GLU A 36 -4.87 0.54 -19.71
N GLY A 37 -4.27 1.52 -19.04
CA GLY A 37 -3.80 1.37 -17.66
C GLY A 37 -4.95 1.09 -16.68
N ILE A 38 -6.10 1.74 -16.85
CA ILE A 38 -7.27 1.52 -15.98
C ILE A 38 -7.79 0.08 -16.12
N ASN A 39 -7.85 -0.46 -17.34
CA ASN A 39 -8.28 -1.84 -17.59
C ASN A 39 -7.32 -2.85 -16.97
N GLU A 40 -6.01 -2.59 -17.03
CA GLU A 40 -5.00 -3.43 -16.39
C GLU A 40 -5.13 -3.40 -14.86
N LEU A 41 -5.31 -2.21 -14.26
CA LEU A 41 -5.54 -2.09 -12.82
C LEU A 41 -6.81 -2.82 -12.38
N TRP A 42 -7.88 -2.79 -13.19
CA TRP A 42 -9.10 -3.54 -12.89
C TRP A 42 -8.85 -5.06 -12.91
N ARG A 43 -8.14 -5.56 -13.91
CA ARG A 43 -7.74 -6.98 -13.99
C ARG A 43 -6.90 -7.39 -12.79
N ILE A 44 -5.97 -6.52 -12.35
CA ILE A 44 -5.16 -6.74 -11.16
C ILE A 44 -6.04 -6.77 -9.91
N ALA A 45 -6.96 -5.82 -9.74
CA ALA A 45 -7.86 -5.75 -8.59
C ALA A 45 -8.73 -7.02 -8.45
N VAL A 46 -9.31 -7.50 -9.55
CA VAL A 46 -10.10 -8.74 -9.58
C VAL A 46 -9.25 -9.95 -9.20
N ARG A 47 -8.09 -10.14 -9.85
CA ARG A 47 -7.21 -11.29 -9.56
C ARG A 47 -6.69 -11.27 -8.13
N PHE A 48 -6.38 -10.10 -7.62
CA PHE A 48 -5.93 -9.90 -6.26
C PHE A 48 -7.00 -10.32 -5.25
N GLU A 49 -8.22 -9.78 -5.40
CA GLU A 49 -9.33 -10.09 -4.50
C GLU A 49 -9.64 -11.59 -4.53
N GLU A 50 -9.66 -12.18 -5.71
CA GLU A 50 -9.97 -13.59 -5.90
C GLU A 50 -8.93 -14.50 -5.23
N LYS A 51 -7.63 -14.16 -5.34
CA LYS A 51 -6.56 -14.90 -4.67
C LYS A 51 -6.72 -14.88 -3.15
N VAL A 52 -7.10 -13.74 -2.59
CA VAL A 52 -7.36 -13.61 -1.14
C VAL A 52 -8.62 -14.35 -0.73
N PHE A 53 -9.69 -14.27 -1.53
CA PHE A 53 -10.95 -14.98 -1.29
C PHE A 53 -10.77 -16.49 -1.25
N ARG A 54 -10.02 -17.07 -2.20
CA ARG A 54 -9.74 -18.53 -2.21
C ARG A 54 -8.91 -18.97 -1.01
N GLY A 55 -7.92 -18.16 -0.62
CA GLY A 55 -6.96 -18.49 0.45
C GLY A 55 -7.35 -18.04 1.86
N ALA A 56 -8.57 -17.53 2.06
CA ALA A 56 -9.05 -17.11 3.38
C ALA A 56 -9.80 -18.23 4.09
N ALA A 57 -9.62 -18.33 5.41
CA ALA A 57 -10.27 -19.36 6.23
C ALA A 57 -11.69 -18.97 6.65
N ASN A 58 -11.95 -17.67 6.79
CA ASN A 58 -13.25 -17.10 7.16
C ASN A 58 -13.37 -15.65 6.67
N ARG A 59 -14.57 -15.07 6.79
CA ARG A 59 -14.87 -13.69 6.38
C ARG A 59 -13.92 -12.67 7.02
N THR A 60 -13.60 -12.83 8.30
CA THR A 60 -12.74 -11.90 9.02
C THR A 60 -11.30 -11.97 8.53
N ASP A 61 -10.78 -13.18 8.30
CA ASP A 61 -9.46 -13.42 7.72
C ASP A 61 -9.37 -12.83 6.30
N TYR A 62 -10.40 -13.01 5.48
CA TYR A 62 -10.51 -12.39 4.17
C TYR A 62 -10.41 -10.86 4.25
N LEU A 63 -11.25 -10.21 5.07
CA LEU A 63 -11.25 -8.74 5.20
C LEU A 63 -9.92 -8.22 5.75
N ARG A 64 -9.34 -8.86 6.77
CA ARG A 64 -8.03 -8.49 7.33
C ARG A 64 -6.91 -8.59 6.29
N LYS A 65 -6.87 -9.68 5.52
CA LYS A 65 -5.88 -9.88 4.45
C LYS A 65 -6.00 -8.83 3.34
N ILE A 66 -7.21 -8.43 2.97
CA ILE A 66 -7.44 -7.33 2.03
C ILE A 66 -6.88 -6.02 2.62
N SER A 67 -7.29 -5.64 3.83
CA SER A 67 -6.85 -4.39 4.48
C SER A 67 -5.34 -4.30 4.62
N LEU A 68 -4.67 -5.36 5.08
CA LEU A 68 -3.22 -5.37 5.26
C LEU A 68 -2.45 -5.19 3.95
N LYS A 69 -2.92 -5.85 2.88
CA LYS A 69 -2.29 -5.74 1.56
C LYS A 69 -2.58 -4.38 0.91
N MET A 70 -3.75 -3.78 1.12
CA MET A 70 -4.05 -2.41 0.69
C MET A 70 -3.13 -1.40 1.38
N LEU A 71 -2.92 -1.52 2.69
CA LEU A 71 -2.01 -0.65 3.44
C LEU A 71 -0.57 -0.72 2.91
N THR A 72 -0.11 -1.92 2.54
CA THR A 72 1.22 -2.11 1.95
C THR A 72 1.37 -1.41 0.59
N LEU A 73 0.29 -1.36 -0.21
CA LEU A 73 0.28 -0.68 -1.50
C LEU A 73 0.30 0.85 -1.33
N GLU A 74 -0.43 1.39 -0.36
CA GLU A 74 -0.40 2.83 -0.01
C GLU A 74 0.97 3.26 0.54
N GLY A 75 1.57 2.46 1.44
CA GLY A 75 2.88 2.75 2.03
C GLY A 75 4.04 2.80 1.03
N ARG A 76 3.90 2.15 -0.14
CA ARG A 76 4.94 2.15 -1.18
C ARG A 76 5.16 3.53 -1.81
N ARG A 77 4.21 4.48 -1.69
CA ARG A 77 4.45 5.88 -2.11
C ARG A 77 5.46 6.61 -1.22
N TYR A 78 5.61 6.18 0.03
CA TYR A 78 6.47 6.83 1.03
C TYR A 78 7.83 6.16 1.19
N ASN A 79 7.98 4.89 0.79
CA ASN A 79 9.25 4.17 0.77
C ASN A 79 9.82 4.05 -0.65
N ALA A 80 10.07 5.19 -1.30
CA ALA A 80 11.10 5.21 -2.32
C ALA A 80 12.46 4.98 -1.62
N PRO A 81 13.31 4.03 -2.06
CA PRO A 81 14.69 3.91 -1.59
C PRO A 81 15.47 5.14 -2.08
N GLY A 82 15.35 6.24 -1.35
CA GLY A 82 15.94 7.53 -1.67
C GLY A 82 15.98 8.48 -0.48
N SER A 83 15.63 8.04 0.72
CA SER A 83 15.91 8.80 1.94
C SER A 83 17.38 8.58 2.31
N SER A 84 18.28 9.19 1.54
CA SER A 84 19.59 9.57 2.07
C SER A 84 19.33 10.48 3.26
N SER A 85 19.40 9.91 4.46
CA SER A 85 19.78 10.71 5.61
C SER A 85 21.25 11.05 5.43
N SER A 86 21.54 12.02 4.56
CA SER A 86 22.83 12.70 4.60
C SER A 86 22.82 13.50 5.88
N ILE A 87 23.45 12.95 6.91
CA ILE A 87 23.96 13.76 8.01
C ILE A 87 24.97 14.72 7.37
N PRO A 88 24.75 16.04 7.35
CA PRO A 88 25.84 16.94 7.05
C PRO A 88 26.80 16.86 8.24
N ALA A 89 27.98 16.31 7.99
CA ALA A 89 29.12 16.48 8.87
C ALA A 89 29.50 17.96 8.84
N ASP A 90 28.98 18.75 9.78
CA ASP A 90 29.49 20.10 10.03
C ASP A 90 30.78 19.98 10.86
N ASN A 91 31.88 19.87 10.12
CA ASN A 91 33.20 20.23 10.59
C ASN A 91 33.26 21.76 10.66
N ASN A 92 33.41 22.31 11.86
CA ASN A 92 34.22 23.51 12.00
C ASN A 92 35.05 23.53 13.29
N THR A 93 36.31 23.14 13.09
CA THR A 93 37.52 23.64 13.75
C THR A 93 37.39 25.04 14.37
N ARG A 94 37.40 25.11 15.71
CA ARG A 94 37.65 26.36 16.46
C ARG A 94 39.15 26.64 16.46
N ALA A 95 39.62 27.45 15.52
CA ALA A 95 40.94 28.05 15.59
C ALA A 95 40.93 29.39 14.85
N LEU A 96 40.61 30.48 15.57
CA LEU A 96 41.20 31.81 15.34
C LEU A 96 41.21 32.56 16.68
N GLU A 97 42.40 32.56 17.27
CA GLU A 97 42.91 33.55 18.22
C GLU A 97 42.85 34.94 17.57
N VAL A 98 42.18 35.92 18.20
CA VAL A 98 42.52 37.35 18.07
C VAL A 98 42.26 38.02 19.42
N ASP A 99 43.37 38.30 20.09
CA ASP A 99 43.55 39.34 21.10
C ASP A 99 43.26 40.73 20.49
N MET A 100 42.35 41.52 21.08
CA MET A 100 42.54 42.96 21.27
C MET A 100 41.50 43.56 22.24
N GLY A 101 42.00 44.29 23.24
CA GLY A 101 41.26 44.66 24.45
C GLY A 101 40.44 45.94 24.42
N LYS A 102 39.80 46.20 25.56
CA LYS A 102 39.83 47.45 26.31
C LYS A 102 39.50 47.19 27.78
#